data_AF-A0A822HLT2-F1
#
_entry.id   AF-A0A822HLT2-F1
#
_cell.length_a   1.000
_cell.length_b   1.000
_cell.length_c   1.000
_cell.angle_alpha   90.00
_cell.angle_beta   90.00
_cell.angle_gamma   90.00
#
_symmetry.space_group_name_H-M   'P 1'
#
loop_
_entity.id
_entity.type
_entity.pdbx_description
1 polymer ?
#
loop_
_entity_poly.entity_id
_entity_poly.type
_entity_poly.pdbx_seq_one_letter_code
_entity_poly.pdbx_strand_id
1 'polypeptide(L)'
;PIHTNVMNVEEEGNEVEQLRESVTFLTNQCAQLDEANRAWQQYQAAQLENFRSKLQDYLSFDEDASFDIIAQQIVEQISKEREDFNEKYEAIEKANDILRSGTSIFIIDFFYLLFFSM
;
A
#
# COMPACT_ATOMS: atom_id res chain seq x y z
N PRO A 1 40.24 10.34 67.28
CA PRO A 1 39.20 10.92 66.39
C PRO A 1 39.74 11.10 64.96
N ILE A 2 39.72 10.03 64.16
CA ILE A 2 40.08 10.04 62.71
C ILE A 2 39.00 9.26 61.89
N HIS A 3 37.94 8.78 62.53
CA HIS A 3 36.98 7.86 61.89
C HIS A 3 36.04 8.52 60.86
N THR A 4 35.84 9.83 60.94
CA THR A 4 34.86 10.54 60.11
C THR A 4 35.33 10.79 58.67
N ASN A 5 36.64 10.84 58.43
CA ASN A 5 37.19 11.21 57.12
C ASN A 5 37.41 10.02 56.17
N VAL A 6 37.47 8.79 56.71
CA VAL A 6 37.66 7.57 55.91
C VAL A 6 36.31 7.03 55.42
N MET A 7 35.26 7.09 56.25
CA MET A 7 33.89 6.69 55.87
C MET A 7 33.33 7.56 54.72
N ASN A 8 33.55 8.88 54.73
CA ASN A 8 33.09 9.76 53.65
C ASN A 8 33.77 9.46 52.30
N VAL A 9 35.05 9.06 52.30
CA VAL A 9 35.80 8.78 51.05
C VAL A 9 35.39 7.42 50.47
N GLU A 10 35.05 6.45 51.32
CA GLU A 10 34.52 5.14 50.88
C GLU A 10 33.08 5.25 50.34
N GLU A 11 32.22 6.08 50.95
CA GLU A 11 30.88 6.37 50.42
C GLU A 11 30.93 7.13 49.08
N GLU A 12 31.75 8.19 48.98
CA GLU A 12 31.94 8.93 47.72
C GLU A 12 32.55 8.04 46.62
N GLY A 13 33.49 7.15 46.97
CA GLY A 13 34.06 6.18 46.03
C GLY A 13 33.04 5.17 45.49
N ASN A 14 32.09 4.74 46.34
CA ASN A 14 31.04 3.80 45.97
C ASN A 14 29.95 4.46 45.11
N GLU A 15 29.56 5.70 45.40
CA GLU A 15 28.63 6.46 44.57
C GLU A 15 29.19 6.74 43.17
N VAL A 16 30.49 7.07 43.07
CA VAL A 16 31.15 7.28 41.78
C VAL A 16 31.18 5.99 40.95
N GLU A 17 31.37 4.84 41.57
CA GLU A 17 31.36 3.56 40.86
C GLU A 17 29.94 3.19 40.39
N GLN A 18 28.92 3.36 41.23
CA GLN A 18 27.52 3.16 40.84
C GLN A 18 27.07 4.08 39.70
N LEU A 19 27.55 5.33 39.70
CA LEU A 19 27.32 6.27 38.60
C LEU A 19 28.03 5.81 37.32
N ARG A 20 29.25 5.30 37.39
CA ARG A 20 29.97 4.75 36.23
C ARG A 20 29.25 3.54 35.64
N GLU A 21 28.78 2.63 36.48
CA GLU A 21 27.98 1.48 36.05
C GLU A 21 26.67 1.94 35.40
N SER A 22 25.98 2.91 36.01
CA SER A 22 24.74 3.48 35.47
C SER A 22 24.95 4.16 34.12
N VAL A 23 26.03 4.94 33.96
CA VAL A 23 26.38 5.59 32.69
C VAL A 23 26.71 4.55 31.63
N THR A 24 27.45 3.51 31.98
CA THR A 24 27.78 2.41 31.06
C THR A 24 26.53 1.66 30.62
N PHE A 25 25.64 1.37 31.57
CA PHE A 25 24.35 0.73 31.29
C PHE A 25 23.48 1.58 30.36
N LEU A 26 23.30 2.86 30.67
CA LEU A 26 22.51 3.78 29.85
C LEU A 26 23.13 3.97 28.45
N THR A 27 24.45 4.05 28.36
CA THR A 27 25.16 4.13 27.07
C THR A 27 24.88 2.89 26.21
N ASN A 28 24.92 1.70 26.82
CA ASN A 28 24.59 0.46 26.13
C ASN A 28 23.12 0.42 25.70
N GLN A 29 22.19 0.91 26.53
CA GLN A 29 20.78 0.99 26.16
C GLN A 29 20.53 1.94 24.99
N CYS A 30 21.19 3.11 24.99
CA CYS A 30 21.11 4.05 23.87
C CYS A 30 21.64 3.42 22.58
N ALA A 31 22.78 2.74 22.63
CA ALA A 31 23.34 2.05 21.46
C ALA A 31 22.40 0.97 20.91
N GLN A 32 21.73 0.21 21.79
CA GLN A 32 20.74 -0.79 21.37
C GLN A 32 19.50 -0.15 20.74
N LEU A 33 19.02 0.97 21.29
CA LEU A 33 17.89 1.71 20.72
C LEU A 33 18.24 2.30 19.36
N ASP A 34 19.45 2.83 19.17
CA ASP A 34 19.91 3.35 17.89
C ASP A 34 19.98 2.24 16.82
N GLU A 35 20.49 1.07 17.20
CA GLU A 35 20.54 -0.08 16.29
C GLU A 35 19.13 -0.60 15.96
N ALA A 36 18.23 -0.69 16.94
CA ALA A 36 16.85 -1.07 16.72
C ALA A 36 16.12 -0.07 15.80
N ASN A 37 16.34 1.23 15.99
CA ASN A 37 15.79 2.27 15.12
C ASN A 37 16.32 2.15 13.68
N ARG A 38 17.63 1.88 13.53
CA ARG A 38 18.22 1.67 12.21
C ARG A 38 17.66 0.44 11.51
N ALA A 39 17.55 -0.69 12.21
CA ALA A 39 16.96 -1.91 11.69
C ALA A 39 15.49 -1.70 11.29
N TRP A 40 14.73 -0.95 12.10
CA TRP A 40 13.34 -0.60 11.77
C TRP A 40 13.25 0.25 10.51
N GLN A 41 14.09 1.27 10.36
CA GLN A 41 14.11 2.11 9.15
C GLN A 41 14.47 1.30 7.90
N GLN A 42 15.45 0.40 8.00
CA GLN A 42 15.81 -0.50 6.88
C GLN A 42 14.67 -1.44 6.52
N TYR A 43 14.02 -2.04 7.52
CA TYR A 43 12.87 -2.90 7.31
C TYR A 43 11.72 -2.15 6.64
N GLN A 44 11.40 -0.95 7.13
CA GLN A 44 10.35 -0.10 6.57
C GLN A 44 10.64 0.26 5.11
N ALA A 45 11.88 0.65 4.78
CA ALA A 45 12.29 0.95 3.41
C ALA A 45 12.17 -0.29 2.51
N ALA A 46 12.60 -1.46 2.99
CA ALA A 46 12.47 -2.71 2.23
C ALA A 46 11.01 -3.13 2.00
N GLN A 47 10.13 -2.96 3.00
CA GLN A 47 8.70 -3.27 2.84
C GLN A 47 8.04 -2.30 1.85
N LEU A 48 8.40 -1.02 1.91
CA LEU A 48 7.94 -0.01 0.97
C LEU A 48 8.32 -0.36 -0.46
N GLU A 49 9.58 -0.70 -0.69
CA GLU A 49 10.08 -1.08 -2.00
C GLU A 49 9.39 -2.33 -2.53
N ASN A 50 9.24 -3.36 -1.69
CA ASN A 50 8.50 -4.57 -2.06
C ASN A 50 7.05 -4.30 -2.41
N PHE A 51 6.39 -3.37 -1.72
CA PHE A 51 5.03 -2.96 -2.05
C PHE A 51 4.98 -2.26 -3.40
N ARG A 52 5.87 -1.29 -3.65
CA ARG A 52 5.95 -0.56 -4.92
C ARG A 52 6.18 -1.51 -6.09
N SER A 53 7.21 -2.34 -6.02
CA SER A 53 7.54 -3.31 -7.07
C SER A 53 6.35 -4.20 -7.43
N LYS A 54 5.62 -4.73 -6.43
CA LYS A 54 4.43 -5.56 -6.67
C LYS A 54 3.25 -4.80 -7.25
N LEU A 55 3.07 -3.54 -6.86
CA LEU A 55 1.97 -2.71 -7.37
C LEU A 55 2.22 -2.32 -8.84
N GLN A 56 3.49 -2.11 -9.20
CA GLN A 56 3.89 -1.67 -10.54
C GLN A 56 3.55 -2.69 -11.64
N ASP A 57 3.40 -3.98 -11.29
CA ASP A 57 2.89 -5.02 -12.18
C ASP A 57 1.44 -4.77 -12.66
N TYR A 58 0.67 -4.00 -11.90
CA TYR A 58 -0.75 -3.72 -12.18
C TYR A 58 -1.01 -2.26 -12.58
N LEU A 59 -0.25 -1.33 -11.98
CA LEU A 59 -0.43 0.10 -12.17
C LEU A 59 0.93 0.74 -12.40
N SER A 60 1.15 1.37 -13.54
CA SER A 60 2.36 2.16 -13.77
C SER A 60 2.25 3.49 -13.03
N PHE A 61 3.20 3.75 -12.14
CA PHE A 61 3.36 5.03 -11.44
C PHE A 61 4.85 5.41 -11.40
N ASP A 62 5.11 6.67 -11.08
CA ASP A 62 6.46 7.20 -10.91
C ASP A 62 7.12 6.61 -9.65
N GLU A 63 8.37 6.15 -9.77
CA GLU A 63 9.13 5.60 -8.64
C GLU A 63 9.26 6.61 -7.49
N ASP A 64 9.25 7.91 -7.80
CA ASP A 64 9.35 8.99 -6.82
C ASP A 64 7.97 9.51 -6.35
N ALA A 65 6.86 8.93 -6.84
CA ALA A 65 5.53 9.35 -6.42
C ALA A 65 5.32 9.16 -4.91
N SER A 66 4.69 10.15 -4.26
CA SER A 66 4.28 10.01 -2.87
C SER A 66 3.16 8.96 -2.74
N PHE A 67 3.01 8.42 -1.54
CA PHE A 67 1.95 7.44 -1.28
C PHE A 67 0.54 7.98 -1.54
N ASP A 68 0.29 9.25 -1.23
CA ASP A 68 -1.00 9.88 -1.49
C ASP A 68 -1.31 9.93 -2.99
N ILE A 69 -0.29 10.23 -3.81
CA ILE A 69 -0.42 10.23 -5.27
C ILE A 69 -0.69 8.82 -5.78
N ILE A 70 0.07 7.83 -5.29
CA ILE A 70 -0.14 6.42 -5.66
C ILE A 70 -1.55 5.97 -5.28
N ALA A 71 -2.03 6.30 -4.08
CA ALA A 71 -3.37 5.96 -3.63
C ALA A 71 -4.45 6.57 -4.53
N GLN A 72 -4.26 7.83 -4.94
CA GLN A 72 -5.18 8.49 -5.86
C GLN A 72 -5.16 7.84 -7.24
N GLN A 73 -3.99 7.50 -7.78
CA GLN A 73 -3.86 6.80 -9.06
C GLN A 73 -4.54 5.42 -9.05
N ILE A 74 -4.46 4.68 -7.94
CA ILE A 74 -5.18 3.41 -7.78
C ILE A 74 -6.69 3.64 -7.89
N VAL A 75 -7.22 4.65 -7.20
CA VAL A 75 -8.66 4.97 -7.22
C VAL A 75 -9.10 5.37 -8.63
N GLU A 76 -8.31 6.19 -9.32
CA GLU A 76 -8.57 6.62 -10.70
C GLU A 76 -8.60 5.43 -11.66
N GLN A 77 -7.62 4.53 -11.56
CA GLN A 77 -7.56 3.33 -12.39
C GLN A 77 -8.76 2.41 -12.17
N ILE A 78 -9.12 2.13 -10.91
CA ILE A 78 -10.28 1.29 -10.57
C ILE A 78 -11.58 1.93 -11.10
N SER A 79 -11.72 3.24 -10.96
CA SER A 79 -12.90 3.97 -11.43
C SER A 79 -13.04 3.88 -12.94
N LYS A 80 -11.93 4.06 -13.67
CA LYS A 80 -11.88 3.93 -15.12
C LYS A 80 -12.23 2.52 -15.60
N GLU A 81 -11.63 1.49 -15.00
CA GLU A 81 -11.93 0.10 -15.37
C GLU A 81 -13.40 -0.26 -15.15
N ARG A 82 -14.01 0.30 -14.08
CA ARG A 82 -15.43 0.12 -13.80
C ARG A 82 -16.31 0.81 -14.85
N GLU A 83 -15.97 2.02 -15.27
CA GLU A 83 -16.68 2.73 -16.33
C GLU A 83 -16.59 1.96 -17.66
N ASP A 84 -15.38 1.56 -18.07
CA ASP A 84 -15.15 0.76 -19.28
C ASP A 84 -15.94 -0.56 -19.26
N PHE A 85 -16.04 -1.20 -18.09
CA PHE A 85 -16.82 -2.42 -17.91
C PHE A 85 -18.32 -2.17 -18.06
N ASN A 86 -18.85 -1.12 -17.44
CA ASN A 86 -20.27 -0.76 -17.54
C ASN A 86 -20.67 -0.45 -18.99
N GLU A 87 -19.86 0.31 -19.72
CA GLU A 87 -20.11 0.62 -21.13
C GLU A 87 -20.17 -0.65 -21.99
N LYS A 88 -19.23 -1.58 -21.79
CA LYS A 88 -19.23 -2.88 -22.49
C LYS A 88 -20.46 -3.71 -22.13
N TYR A 89 -20.86 -3.70 -20.86
CA TYR A 89 -22.05 -4.42 -20.40
C TYR A 89 -23.32 -3.87 -21.05
N GLU A 90 -23.51 -2.55 -21.06
CA GLU A 90 -24.66 -1.91 -21.71
C GLU A 90 -24.70 -2.19 -23.23
N ALA A 91 -23.54 -2.21 -23.89
CA ALA A 91 -23.46 -2.54 -25.31
C ALA A 91 -23.90 -3.98 -25.59
N ILE A 92 -23.51 -4.93 -24.73
CA ILE A 92 -23.92 -6.34 -24.81
C ILE A 92 -25.42 -6.48 -24.52
N GLU A 93 -25.95 -5.78 -23.53
CA GLU A 93 -27.38 -5.80 -23.20
C GLU A 93 -28.21 -5.30 -24.38
N LYS A 94 -27.85 -4.15 -24.96
CA LYS A 94 -28.49 -3.62 -26.18
C LYS A 94 -28.43 -4.62 -27.34
N ALA A 95 -27.28 -5.26 -27.57
CA ALA A 95 -27.15 -6.26 -28.62
C ALA A 95 -28.05 -7.49 -28.38
N ASN A 96 -28.15 -7.96 -27.14
CA ASN A 96 -29.05 -9.05 -26.76
C ASN A 96 -30.52 -8.68 -26.95
N ASP A 97 -30.92 -7.46 -26.61
CA ASP A 97 -32.30 -6.98 -26.81
C ASP A 97 -32.67 -6.88 -28.29
N ILE A 98 -31.73 -6.47 -29.16
CA ILE A 98 -31.92 -6.49 -30.62
C ILE A 98 -32.15 -7.92 -31.11
N LEU A 99 -31.34 -8.88 -30.66
CA LEU A 99 -31.50 -10.29 -31.04
C LEU A 99 -32.82 -10.88 -30.54
N ARG A 100 -33.24 -10.53 -29.31
CA ARG A 100 -34.50 -10.99 -28.71
C ARG A 100 -35.75 -10.35 -29.30
N SER A 101 -35.67 -9.10 -29.73
CA SER A 101 -36.80 -8.36 -30.32
C SER A 101 -37.14 -8.80 -31.75
N GLY A 102 -36.42 -9.78 -32.32
CA GLY A 102 -36.86 -10.51 -33.51
C GLY A 102 -36.87 -9.67 -34.79
N THR A 103 -36.03 -8.64 -34.90
CA THR A 103 -35.97 -7.78 -36.11
C THR A 103 -35.62 -8.56 -37.39
N SER A 104 -35.07 -9.78 -37.28
CA SER A 104 -34.86 -10.69 -38.41
C SER A 104 -36.13 -11.37 -38.93
N ILE A 105 -37.18 -11.55 -38.11
CA ILE A 105 -38.42 -12.22 -38.55
C ILE A 105 -39.23 -11.29 -39.47
N PHE A 106 -39.31 -10.01 -39.12
CA PHE A 106 -40.08 -9.04 -39.92
C PHE A 106 -39.46 -8.72 -41.28
N ILE A 107 -38.13 -8.72 -41.40
CA ILE A 107 -37.48 -8.51 -42.69
C ILE A 107 -37.71 -9.72 -43.60
N ILE A 108 -37.57 -10.95 -43.07
CA ILE A 108 -37.81 -12.17 -43.84
C ILE A 108 -39.29 -12.28 -44.25
N ASP A 109 -40.23 -12.03 -43.34
CA ASP A 109 -41.67 -12.08 -43.66
C ASP A 109 -42.09 -10.98 -44.66
N PHE A 110 -41.52 -9.78 -44.57
CA PHE A 110 -41.78 -8.70 -45.52
C PHE A 110 -41.24 -9.03 -46.92
N PHE A 111 -40.06 -9.64 -47.02
CA PHE A 111 -39.51 -10.12 -48.30
C PHE A 111 -40.28 -11.33 -48.84
N TYR A 112 -40.75 -12.26 -48.01
CA TYR A 112 -41.61 -13.35 -48.46
C TYR A 112 -42.97 -12.85 -48.97
N LEU A 113 -43.61 -11.89 -48.30
CA LEU A 113 -44.85 -11.27 -48.76
C LEU A 113 -44.71 -10.48 -50.07
N LEU A 114 -43.56 -9.83 -50.30
CA LEU A 114 -43.30 -9.08 -51.53
C LEU A 114 -42.92 -9.96 -52.73
N PHE A 115 -42.19 -11.06 -52.51
CA PHE A 115 -41.67 -11.90 -53.58
C PHE A 115 -42.48 -13.17 -53.86
N PHE A 116 -43.30 -13.65 -52.92
CA PHE A 116 -44.15 -14.84 -53.11
C PHE A 116 -45.65 -14.57 -53.25
N SER A 117 -46.07 -13.29 -53.30
CA SER A 117 -47.46 -12.88 -53.59
C SER A 117 -47.67 -12.41 -55.03
N MET A 118 -46.77 -12.81 -55.95
CA MET A 118 -46.90 -12.60 -57.40
C MET A 118 -46.98 -13.93 -58.14
#